data_AF-A0A8J7MG94-F1
#
_entry.id   AF-A0A8J7MG94-F1
#
_cell.length_a   1.000
_cell.length_b   1.000
_cell.length_c   1.000
_cell.angle_alpha   90.00
_cell.angle_beta   90.00
_cell.angle_gamma   90.00
#
_symmetry.space_group_name_H-M   'P 1'
#
loop_
_entity.id
_entity.type
_entity.pdbx_description
1 polymer ?
#
loop_
_entity_poly.entity_id
_entity_poly.type
_entity_poly.pdbx_seq_one_letter_code
_entity_poly.pdbx_strand_id
1 'polypeptide(L)'
;MSDGQTFYLLLAAFYLLECSKWLGENQLLWQGRWVRKHWALRAKRQLVELHGISKKIFATSLAPGVSFPIVCVAGSYDQSQPRARTMRRSVSRFLRVARPLRWMSTLLFLLCFVGYPALIILQKNEWLVIYAIANGYLLQLFIAIEYRRLQKFLKLPAGMGKAWLIEFFYNAFFPWHAMRAADRLAVSMTSRWHELPLLLAMRHMPACTSQLKHYWRQAHYAKNPTYQLAEMKAVLGCEKIDVSSWLDVELDGDAGPRYCPCCLTSYGEATETCADCDGVELRHV
;
A
#
# COMPACT_ATOMS: atom_id res chain seq x y z
N MET A 1 -4.65 19.32 30.77
CA MET A 1 -3.84 19.42 29.54
C MET A 1 -3.68 20.88 29.20
N SER A 2 -2.50 21.32 28.75
CA SER A 2 -2.36 22.66 28.18
C SER A 2 -2.99 22.73 26.78
N ASP A 3 -3.38 23.93 26.33
CA ASP A 3 -3.93 24.14 24.97
C ASP A 3 -3.02 23.59 23.88
N GLY A 4 -1.69 23.70 24.07
CA GLY A 4 -0.70 23.10 23.19
C GLY A 4 -0.76 21.58 23.13
N GLN A 5 -0.92 20.89 24.27
CA GLN A 5 -1.08 19.43 24.30
C GLN A 5 -2.35 18.99 23.57
N THR A 6 -3.44 19.74 23.73
CA THR A 6 -4.72 19.48 23.04
C THR A 6 -4.55 19.63 21.52
N PHE A 7 -3.83 20.66 21.08
CA PHE A 7 -3.49 20.85 19.67
C PHE A 7 -2.69 19.68 19.09
N TYR A 8 -1.68 19.14 19.80
CA TYR A 8 -0.94 17.96 19.33
C TYR A 8 -1.79 16.70 19.26
N LEU A 9 -2.66 16.47 20.25
CA LEU A 9 -3.56 15.33 20.19
C LEU A 9 -4.51 15.43 18.99
N LEU A 10 -5.04 16.61 18.70
CA LEU A 10 -5.84 16.83 17.50
C LEU A 10 -5.04 16.59 16.23
N LEU A 11 -3.80 17.08 16.16
CA LEU A 11 -2.90 16.86 15.03
C LEU A 11 -2.61 15.36 14.81
N ALA A 12 -2.33 14.63 15.88
CA ALA A 12 -2.11 13.19 15.85
C ALA A 12 -3.38 12.43 15.44
N ALA A 13 -4.54 12.80 15.99
CA ALA A 13 -5.82 12.21 15.64
C ALA A 13 -6.16 12.42 14.15
N PHE A 14 -6.02 13.65 13.63
CA PHE A 14 -6.23 13.93 12.21
C PHE A 14 -5.22 13.21 11.32
N TYR A 15 -3.97 13.10 11.74
CA TYR A 15 -2.99 12.30 11.04
C TYR A 15 -3.41 10.83 10.96
N LEU A 16 -3.82 10.23 12.09
CA LEU A 16 -4.27 8.84 12.13
C LEU A 16 -5.56 8.61 11.32
N LEU A 17 -6.53 9.52 11.40
CA LEU A 17 -7.76 9.50 10.58
C LEU A 17 -7.43 9.64 9.09
N GLU A 18 -6.49 10.50 8.75
CA GLU A 18 -6.01 10.60 7.38
C GLU A 18 -5.31 9.32 6.98
N CYS A 19 -4.53 8.64 7.83
CA CYS A 19 -3.97 7.33 7.51
C CYS A 19 -5.06 6.28 7.23
N SER A 20 -6.20 6.35 7.92
CA SER A 20 -7.29 5.38 7.76
C SER A 20 -8.19 5.64 6.54
N LYS A 21 -8.31 6.89 6.06
CA LYS A 21 -9.10 7.23 4.86
C LYS A 21 -8.59 6.58 3.57
N TRP A 22 -7.37 6.07 3.58
CA TRP A 22 -6.69 5.53 2.41
C TRP A 22 -6.99 4.05 2.19
N LEU A 23 -8.01 3.58 2.89
CA LEU A 23 -8.44 2.20 2.98
C LEU A 23 -9.85 2.13 2.41
N GLY A 24 -9.95 2.18 1.07
CA GLY A 24 -11.23 1.91 0.41
C GLY A 24 -11.65 0.46 0.64
N GLU A 25 -12.97 0.20 0.61
CA GLU A 25 -13.56 -1.12 0.95
C GLU A 25 -13.02 -2.28 0.09
N ASN A 26 -12.40 -2.00 -1.06
CA ASN A 26 -11.86 -2.99 -2.02
C ASN A 26 -10.39 -2.76 -2.41
N GLN A 27 -9.58 -2.12 -1.57
CA GLN A 27 -8.19 -1.75 -1.92
C GLN A 27 -7.16 -2.66 -1.26
N LEU A 28 -6.35 -3.38 -2.05
CA LEU A 28 -5.21 -4.13 -1.51
C LEU A 28 -4.01 -3.20 -1.30
N LEU A 29 -3.47 -3.15 -0.09
CA LEU A 29 -2.33 -2.31 0.26
C LEU A 29 -1.03 -3.13 0.33
N TRP A 30 -0.01 -2.67 -0.39
CA TRP A 30 1.35 -3.20 -0.30
C TRP A 30 2.29 -2.17 0.31
N GLN A 31 3.04 -2.56 1.35
CA GLN A 31 3.97 -1.67 2.06
C GLN A 31 5.43 -2.05 1.76
N GLY A 32 6.21 -1.10 1.22
CA GLY A 32 7.67 -1.26 1.07
C GLY A 32 8.48 -0.73 2.25
N ARG A 33 9.68 -1.29 2.48
CA ARG A 33 10.69 -0.77 3.43
C ARG A 33 11.98 -0.37 2.71
N TRP A 34 12.69 0.62 3.26
CA TRP A 34 13.91 1.21 2.68
C TRP A 34 15.23 0.58 3.17
N VAL A 35 15.24 -0.23 4.24
CA VAL A 35 16.50 -0.72 4.85
C VAL A 35 16.49 -2.24 5.01
N ARG A 36 17.39 -2.90 4.25
CA ARG A 36 17.76 -4.34 4.16
C ARG A 36 16.92 -5.26 3.26
N LYS A 37 17.64 -6.14 2.55
CA LYS A 37 17.26 -7.07 1.45
C LYS A 37 16.22 -8.16 1.79
N HIS A 38 15.53 -8.07 2.93
CA HIS A 38 14.46 -9.01 3.28
C HIS A 38 13.14 -8.25 3.39
N TRP A 39 12.31 -8.40 2.35
CA TRP A 39 10.91 -8.07 2.43
C TRP A 39 10.24 -9.12 3.33
N ALA A 40 10.14 -8.82 4.62
CA ALA A 40 9.40 -9.67 5.54
C ALA A 40 7.90 -9.46 5.28
N LEU A 41 7.29 -10.46 4.68
CA LEU A 41 5.86 -10.67 4.76
C LEU A 41 5.55 -11.00 6.23
N ARG A 42 4.86 -10.13 6.95
CA ARG A 42 3.97 -10.60 8.03
C ARG A 42 2.58 -10.83 7.43
N ALA A 43 2.48 -11.74 6.48
CA ALA A 43 1.18 -12.30 6.12
C ALA A 43 0.94 -13.46 7.09
N LYS A 44 0.19 -13.13 8.15
CA LYS A 44 -0.86 -14.01 8.68
C LYS A 44 -1.66 -13.36 9.81
N ARG A 45 -1.25 -12.20 10.38
CA ARG A 45 -1.89 -11.69 11.62
C ARG A 45 -2.00 -10.17 11.86
N GLN A 46 -1.73 -9.30 10.89
CA GLN A 46 -1.99 -7.85 11.07
C GLN A 46 -2.73 -7.17 9.89
N LEU A 47 -3.43 -7.99 9.09
CA LEU A 47 -4.73 -7.59 8.59
C LEU A 47 -5.69 -7.93 9.73
N VAL A 48 -6.20 -6.93 10.44
CA VAL A 48 -7.36 -7.18 11.29
C VAL A 48 -8.53 -7.30 10.32
N GLU A 49 -8.76 -8.52 9.87
CA GLU A 49 -10.03 -8.92 9.30
C GLU A 49 -10.96 -9.08 10.50
N LEU A 50 -11.72 -8.02 10.81
CA LEU A 50 -12.83 -8.13 11.75
C LEU A 50 -13.90 -8.95 11.04
N HIS A 51 -13.83 -10.28 11.18
CA HIS A 51 -14.87 -11.22 10.78
C HIS A 51 -16.16 -10.86 11.53
N GLY A 52 -16.97 -10.01 10.91
CA GLY A 52 -18.22 -9.49 11.45
C GLY A 52 -18.82 -8.45 10.53
N ILE A 53 -17.98 -7.71 9.80
CA ILE A 53 -18.38 -6.78 8.74
C ILE A 53 -17.27 -6.87 7.70
N SER A 54 -17.59 -7.18 6.44
CA SER A 54 -16.68 -7.43 5.31
C SER A 54 -15.75 -6.26 4.94
N LYS A 55 -14.97 -5.75 5.89
CA LYS A 55 -14.10 -4.58 5.76
C LYS A 55 -12.67 -4.99 6.11
N LYS A 56 -11.80 -4.90 5.11
CA LYS A 56 -10.36 -5.17 5.26
C LYS A 56 -9.68 -3.89 5.77
N ILE A 57 -9.15 -3.91 6.99
CA ILE A 57 -8.37 -2.79 7.53
C ILE A 57 -6.91 -2.99 7.11
N PHE A 58 -6.38 -2.10 6.26
CA PHE A 58 -4.96 -2.11 5.91
C PHE A 58 -4.21 -1.04 6.71
N ALA A 59 -3.06 -1.37 7.29
CA ALA A 59 -2.21 -0.38 7.94
C ALA A 59 -1.14 0.09 6.95
N THR A 60 -1.26 1.32 6.45
CA THR A 60 -0.14 1.99 5.76
C THR A 60 0.95 2.38 6.75
N SER A 61 2.20 2.51 6.29
CA SER A 61 3.27 3.02 7.14
C SER A 61 2.83 4.33 7.79
N LEU A 62 2.97 4.42 9.11
CA LEU A 62 2.83 5.68 9.85
C LEU A 62 3.95 6.67 9.52
N ALA A 63 5.04 6.21 8.90
CA ALA A 63 6.12 7.08 8.46
C ALA A 63 6.07 7.27 6.93
N PRO A 64 5.91 8.51 6.43
CA PRO A 64 5.72 8.76 4.99
C PRO A 64 6.95 8.47 4.13
N GLY A 65 8.15 8.46 4.73
CA GLY A 65 9.40 8.12 4.05
C GLY A 65 9.66 6.62 3.91
N VAL A 66 8.99 5.77 4.68
CA VAL A 66 9.35 4.35 4.79
C VAL A 66 8.71 3.53 3.67
N SER A 67 7.41 3.74 3.42
CA SER A 67 6.66 3.02 2.38
C SER A 67 5.93 3.95 1.44
N PHE A 68 5.33 3.39 0.40
CA PHE A 68 4.30 4.03 -0.40
C PHE A 68 3.16 3.03 -0.53
N PRO A 69 1.89 3.46 -0.40
CA PRO A 69 0.77 2.61 -0.67
C PRO A 69 0.72 2.33 -2.17
N ILE A 70 0.42 1.08 -2.50
CA ILE A 70 0.00 0.69 -3.84
C ILE A 70 -1.46 0.32 -3.70
N VAL A 71 -2.32 0.96 -4.50
CA VAL A 71 -3.75 0.69 -4.56
C VAL A 71 -4.10 0.27 -5.97
N CYS A 72 -4.85 -0.82 -6.12
CA CYS A 72 -5.30 -1.35 -7.41
C CYS A 72 -6.82 -1.39 -7.48
N VAL A 73 -7.35 -1.45 -8.69
CA VAL A 73 -8.76 -1.77 -8.93
C VAL A 73 -8.86 -3.28 -9.10
N ALA A 74 -9.65 -3.93 -8.24
CA ALA A 74 -10.09 -5.29 -8.46
C ALA A 74 -11.14 -5.28 -9.58
N GLY A 75 -10.94 -6.08 -10.62
CA GLY A 75 -11.84 -6.15 -11.77
C GLY A 75 -11.36 -7.18 -12.79
N SER A 76 -12.11 -7.35 -13.88
CA SER A 76 -11.72 -8.20 -14.99
C SER A 76 -10.52 -7.62 -15.74
N TYR A 77 -9.60 -8.48 -16.16
CA TYR A 77 -8.40 -8.04 -16.87
C TYR A 77 -8.72 -7.65 -18.31
N ASP A 78 -8.50 -6.37 -18.64
CA ASP A 78 -8.53 -5.88 -20.02
C ASP A 78 -7.10 -5.90 -20.61
N GLN A 79 -6.94 -6.49 -21.80
CA GLN A 79 -5.67 -6.52 -22.53
C GLN A 79 -5.16 -5.12 -22.93
N SER A 80 -6.02 -4.09 -22.90
CA SER A 80 -5.63 -2.69 -23.10
C SER A 80 -4.74 -2.13 -21.98
N GLN A 81 -4.68 -2.83 -20.82
CA GLN A 81 -3.89 -2.42 -19.67
C GLN A 81 -2.38 -2.45 -19.95
N PRO A 82 -1.59 -1.56 -19.33
CA PRO A 82 -0.16 -1.51 -19.56
C PRO A 82 0.51 -2.81 -19.09
N ARG A 83 1.44 -3.32 -19.90
CA ARG A 83 2.22 -4.53 -19.57
C ARG A 83 2.98 -4.36 -18.24
N ALA A 84 3.19 -5.48 -17.53
CA ALA A 84 3.91 -5.51 -16.26
C ALA A 84 5.30 -4.85 -16.32
N ARG A 85 6.07 -5.06 -17.40
CA ARG A 85 7.35 -4.37 -17.63
C ARG A 85 7.21 -2.83 -17.65
N THR A 86 6.16 -2.30 -18.27
CA THR A 86 5.89 -0.85 -18.32
C THR A 86 5.49 -0.34 -16.94
N MET A 87 4.61 -1.05 -16.23
CA MET A 87 4.25 -0.71 -14.85
C MET A 87 5.48 -0.70 -13.93
N ARG A 88 6.37 -1.70 -14.02
CA ARG A 88 7.63 -1.74 -13.23
C ARG A 88 8.51 -0.51 -13.50
N ARG A 89 8.63 -0.09 -14.76
CA ARG A 89 9.36 1.12 -15.15
C ARG A 89 8.68 2.38 -14.58
N SER A 90 7.36 2.45 -14.63
CA SER A 90 6.60 3.57 -14.05
C SER A 90 6.76 3.65 -12.54
N VAL A 91 6.63 2.54 -11.82
CA VAL A 91 6.85 2.47 -10.36
C VAL A 91 8.27 2.88 -10.00
N SER A 92 9.28 2.28 -10.64
CA SER A 92 10.68 2.61 -10.35
C SER A 92 11.02 4.07 -10.67
N ARG A 93 10.47 4.63 -11.76
CA ARG A 93 10.59 6.05 -12.08
C ARG A 93 9.91 6.91 -11.01
N PHE A 94 8.68 6.57 -10.63
CA PHE A 94 7.95 7.27 -9.58
C PHE A 94 8.74 7.31 -8.27
N LEU A 95 9.25 6.17 -7.80
CA LEU A 95 10.01 6.11 -6.54
C LEU A 95 11.27 6.96 -6.56
N ARG A 96 11.92 7.07 -7.72
CA ARG A 96 13.11 7.91 -7.88
C ARG A 96 12.74 9.39 -7.85
N VAL A 97 11.72 9.78 -8.62
CA VAL A 97 11.35 11.18 -8.81
C VAL A 97 10.58 11.74 -7.59
N ALA A 98 9.82 10.90 -6.88
CA ALA A 98 9.11 11.27 -5.65
C ALA A 98 10.02 11.33 -4.40
N ARG A 99 11.31 10.98 -4.51
CA ARG A 99 12.24 10.94 -3.38
C ARG A 99 12.36 12.28 -2.61
N PRO A 100 12.48 13.46 -3.27
CA PRO A 100 12.53 14.73 -2.57
C PRO A 100 11.24 15.01 -1.79
N LEU A 101 10.08 14.78 -2.40
CA LEU A 101 8.78 14.95 -1.76
C LEU A 101 8.67 14.09 -0.49
N ARG A 102 9.09 12.81 -0.57
CA ARG A 102 9.09 11.90 0.59
C ARG A 102 10.02 12.35 1.71
N TRP A 103 11.20 12.85 1.38
CA TRP A 103 12.12 13.39 2.38
C TRP A 103 11.55 14.61 3.08
N MET A 104 10.96 15.55 2.33
CA MET A 104 10.31 16.73 2.92
C MET A 104 9.10 16.33 3.78
N SER A 105 8.25 15.41 3.31
CA SER A 105 7.13 14.88 4.11
C SER A 105 7.60 14.19 5.40
N THR A 106 8.74 13.48 5.36
CA THR A 106 9.34 12.85 6.54
C THR A 106 9.93 13.88 7.48
N LEU A 107 10.60 14.90 6.95
CA LEU A 107 11.10 16.02 7.74
C LEU A 107 9.96 16.77 8.43
N LEU A 108 8.86 17.03 7.72
CA LEU A 108 7.67 17.65 8.29
C LEU A 108 7.06 16.77 9.40
N PHE A 109 6.98 15.46 9.17
CA PHE A 109 6.54 14.50 10.19
C PHE A 109 7.42 14.58 11.46
N LEU A 110 8.75 14.52 11.31
CA LEU A 110 9.68 14.63 12.44
C LEU A 110 9.56 15.98 13.14
N LEU A 111 9.41 17.07 12.38
CA LEU A 111 9.21 18.40 12.93
C LEU A 111 7.93 18.49 13.78
N CYS A 112 6.81 17.99 13.26
CA CYS A 112 5.52 18.05 13.95
C CYS A 112 5.43 17.13 15.17
N PHE A 113 5.95 15.90 15.08
CA PHE A 113 5.77 14.87 16.11
C PHE A 113 6.94 14.74 17.09
N VAL A 114 8.13 15.25 16.74
CA VAL A 114 9.33 15.20 17.60
C VAL A 114 9.84 16.62 17.89
N GLY A 115 10.04 17.42 16.84
CA GLY A 115 10.64 18.74 16.94
C GLY A 115 9.84 19.70 17.82
N TYR A 116 8.56 19.93 17.49
CA TYR A 116 7.76 20.89 18.26
C TYR A 116 7.46 20.45 19.70
N PRO A 117 7.08 19.19 19.98
CA PRO A 117 6.94 18.75 21.37
C PRO A 117 8.23 18.92 22.18
N ALA A 118 9.39 18.60 21.60
CA ALA A 118 10.68 18.79 22.25
C ALA A 118 10.96 20.29 22.51
N LEU A 119 10.69 21.17 21.56
CA LEU A 119 10.86 22.62 21.75
C LEU A 119 9.97 23.16 22.88
N ILE A 120 8.71 22.72 22.95
CA ILE A 120 7.77 23.17 23.99
C ILE A 120 8.16 22.66 25.38
N ILE A 121 8.67 21.42 25.48
CA ILE A 121 9.09 20.84 26.77
C ILE A 121 10.42 21.45 27.24
N LEU A 122 11.38 21.62 26.34
CA LEU A 122 12.74 22.02 26.67
C LEU A 122 12.93 23.54 26.76
N GLN A 123 12.14 24.32 26.02
CA GLN A 123 12.33 25.77 25.91
C GLN A 123 11.08 26.53 26.33
N LYS A 124 11.25 27.51 27.23
CA LYS A 124 10.22 28.47 27.61
C LYS A 124 10.14 29.69 26.67
N ASN A 125 10.88 29.69 25.56
CA ASN A 125 10.97 30.84 24.66
C ASN A 125 9.93 30.72 23.53
N GLU A 126 8.88 31.52 23.62
CA GLU A 126 7.76 31.55 22.68
C GLU A 126 8.20 31.90 21.24
N TRP A 127 9.20 32.77 21.07
CA TRP A 127 9.67 33.18 19.75
C TRP A 127 10.29 32.03 18.95
N LEU A 128 10.99 31.11 19.62
CA LEU A 128 11.57 29.94 18.97
C LEU A 128 10.48 28.97 18.50
N VAL A 129 9.40 28.83 19.27
CA VAL A 129 8.23 28.03 18.88
C VAL A 129 7.53 28.66 17.66
N ILE A 130 7.29 29.97 17.67
CA ILE A 130 6.68 30.70 16.55
C ILE A 130 7.53 30.56 15.28
N TYR A 131 8.85 30.73 15.40
CA TYR A 131 9.78 30.57 14.29
C TYR A 131 9.76 29.13 13.73
N ALA A 132 9.73 28.13 14.60
CA ALA A 132 9.63 26.73 14.19
C ALA A 132 8.31 26.46 13.43
N ILE A 133 7.18 26.99 13.92
CA ILE A 133 5.88 26.90 13.25
C ILE A 133 5.93 27.54 11.86
N ALA A 134 6.49 28.75 11.74
CA ALA A 134 6.65 29.43 10.46
C ALA A 134 7.48 28.61 9.45
N ASN A 135 8.57 27.99 9.91
CA ASN A 135 9.38 27.08 9.08
C ASN A 135 8.59 25.82 8.66
N GLY A 136 7.73 25.29 9.52
CA GLY A 136 6.84 24.18 9.17
C GLY A 136 5.84 24.55 8.07
N TYR A 137 5.29 25.76 8.07
CA TYR A 137 4.44 26.24 6.98
C TYR A 137 5.22 26.47 5.68
N LEU A 138 6.45 27.00 5.78
CA LEU A 138 7.32 27.13 4.61
C LEU A 138 7.62 25.76 3.98
N LEU A 139 7.93 24.75 4.80
CA LEU A 139 8.14 23.37 4.35
C LEU A 139 6.88 22.78 3.69
N GLN A 140 5.69 23.04 4.25
CA GLN A 140 4.41 22.63 3.64
C GLN A 140 4.19 23.27 2.26
N LEU A 141 4.52 24.55 2.10
CA LEU A 141 4.44 25.23 0.80
C LEU A 141 5.39 24.59 -0.23
N PHE A 142 6.62 24.26 0.17
CA PHE A 142 7.54 23.53 -0.71
C PHE A 142 7.02 22.14 -1.08
N ILE A 143 6.43 21.41 -0.13
CA ILE A 143 5.76 20.13 -0.39
C ILE A 143 4.63 20.31 -1.41
N ALA A 144 3.79 21.34 -1.27
CA ALA A 144 2.69 21.61 -2.20
C ALA A 144 3.18 21.95 -3.62
N ILE A 145 4.25 22.74 -3.75
CA ILE A 145 4.89 23.06 -5.03
C ILE A 145 5.45 21.78 -5.68
N GLU A 146 6.19 20.98 -4.92
CA GLU A 146 6.78 19.73 -5.39
C GLU A 146 5.73 18.68 -5.77
N TYR A 147 4.65 18.58 -4.99
CA TYR A 147 3.49 17.75 -5.32
C TYR A 147 2.92 18.15 -6.68
N ARG A 148 2.71 19.45 -6.93
CA ARG A 148 2.20 19.95 -8.20
C ARG A 148 3.17 19.69 -9.36
N ARG A 149 4.47 19.88 -9.15
CA ARG A 149 5.51 19.59 -10.13
C ARG A 149 5.48 18.12 -10.53
N LEU A 150 5.44 17.21 -9.56
CA LEU A 150 5.39 15.78 -9.79
C LEU A 150 4.08 15.33 -10.45
N GLN A 151 2.94 15.87 -10.03
CA GLN A 151 1.65 15.58 -10.64
C GLN A 151 1.65 15.91 -12.15
N LYS A 152 2.20 17.08 -12.52
CA LYS A 152 2.37 17.48 -13.92
C LYS A 152 3.36 16.58 -14.67
N PHE A 153 4.51 16.30 -14.06
CA PHE A 153 5.56 15.46 -14.65
C PHE A 153 5.07 14.02 -14.94
N LEU A 154 4.30 13.45 -14.02
CA LEU A 154 3.75 12.10 -14.14
C LEU A 154 2.50 12.05 -15.05
N LYS A 155 2.03 13.19 -15.56
CA LYS A 155 0.80 13.33 -16.36
C LYS A 155 -0.41 12.68 -15.67
N LEU A 156 -0.46 12.76 -14.34
CA LEU A 156 -1.61 12.29 -13.59
C LEU A 156 -2.78 13.23 -13.90
N PRO A 157 -4.02 12.73 -13.97
CA PRO A 157 -5.17 13.59 -14.19
C PRO A 157 -5.22 14.56 -13.02
N ALA A 158 -5.09 15.84 -13.33
CA ALA A 158 -5.70 16.83 -12.47
C ALA A 158 -7.20 16.52 -12.55
N GLY A 159 -7.85 16.22 -11.41
CA GLY A 159 -9.31 16.09 -11.39
C GLY A 159 -9.94 17.28 -12.14
N MET A 160 -11.05 17.05 -12.82
CA MET A 160 -11.66 18.07 -13.69
C MET A 160 -11.81 19.41 -12.95
N GLY A 161 -11.43 20.52 -13.59
CA GLY A 161 -11.58 21.88 -13.05
C GLY A 161 -10.60 22.26 -11.93
N LYS A 162 -11.14 22.75 -10.81
CA LYS A 162 -10.39 23.36 -9.70
C LYS A 162 -9.85 22.36 -8.66
N ALA A 163 -9.98 21.05 -8.89
CA ALA A 163 -9.57 20.02 -7.93
C ALA A 163 -8.07 20.08 -7.57
N TRP A 164 -7.21 20.45 -8.54
CA TRP A 164 -5.77 20.60 -8.27
C TRP A 164 -5.46 21.76 -7.31
N LEU A 165 -6.28 22.81 -7.33
CA LEU A 165 -6.13 23.98 -6.47
C LEU A 165 -6.46 23.60 -5.02
N ILE A 166 -7.52 22.83 -4.83
CA ILE A 166 -7.94 22.29 -3.53
C ILE A 166 -6.83 21.41 -2.95
N GLU A 167 -6.25 20.50 -3.74
CA GLU A 167 -5.13 19.66 -3.30
C GLU A 167 -3.87 20.48 -2.97
N PHE A 168 -3.60 21.54 -3.73
CA PHE A 168 -2.49 22.45 -3.43
C PHE A 168 -2.71 23.15 -2.08
N PHE A 169 -3.91 23.71 -1.84
CA PHE A 169 -4.27 24.33 -0.58
C PHE A 169 -4.21 23.33 0.59
N TYR A 170 -4.69 22.11 0.39
CA TYR A 170 -4.61 21.08 1.42
C TYR A 170 -3.16 20.78 1.82
N ASN A 171 -2.26 20.63 0.85
CA ASN A 171 -0.84 20.39 1.15
C ASN A 171 -0.12 21.62 1.71
N ALA A 172 -0.57 22.84 1.39
CA ALA A 172 0.08 24.07 1.86
C ALA A 172 -0.29 24.42 3.31
N PHE A 173 -1.52 24.10 3.74
CA PHE A 173 -2.05 24.56 5.02
C PHE A 173 -2.28 23.44 6.05
N PHE A 174 -2.37 22.19 5.62
CA PHE A 174 -2.67 21.07 6.52
C PHE A 174 -1.51 20.08 6.58
N PRO A 175 -0.80 19.99 7.72
CA PRO A 175 0.43 19.22 7.84
C PRO A 175 0.21 17.72 7.62
N TRP A 176 -0.93 17.15 8.04
CA TRP A 176 -1.23 15.73 7.80
C TRP A 176 -1.42 15.40 6.30
N HIS A 177 -1.98 16.33 5.52
CA HIS A 177 -2.08 16.17 4.07
C HIS A 177 -0.70 16.26 3.42
N ALA A 178 0.09 17.26 3.78
CA ALA A 178 1.46 17.45 3.30
C ALA A 178 2.38 16.25 3.59
N MET A 179 2.27 15.66 4.79
CA MET A 179 3.01 14.44 5.15
C MET A 179 2.63 13.26 4.25
N ARG A 180 1.42 13.22 3.70
CA ARG A 180 0.91 12.14 2.85
C ARG A 180 0.91 12.48 1.36
N ALA A 181 1.50 13.60 0.95
CA ALA A 181 1.47 14.08 -0.43
C ALA A 181 2.01 13.04 -1.45
N ALA A 182 3.14 12.38 -1.13
CA ALA A 182 3.73 11.37 -2.01
C ALA A 182 2.83 10.14 -2.16
N ASP A 183 2.17 9.73 -1.07
CA ASP A 183 1.24 8.62 -1.08
C ASP A 183 0.07 8.93 -2.04
N ARG A 184 -0.41 10.18 -2.10
CA ARG A 184 -1.60 10.57 -2.88
C ARG A 184 -1.32 10.41 -4.36
N LEU A 185 -0.11 10.82 -4.76
CA LEU A 185 0.38 10.62 -6.12
C LEU A 185 0.54 9.14 -6.45
N ALA A 186 1.04 8.33 -5.50
CA ALA A 186 1.17 6.89 -5.69
C ALA A 186 -0.20 6.25 -5.94
N VAL A 187 -1.19 6.52 -5.08
CA VAL A 187 -2.56 6.03 -5.24
C VAL A 187 -3.17 6.50 -6.55
N SER A 188 -3.08 7.79 -6.88
CA SER A 188 -3.62 8.33 -8.13
C SER A 188 -3.01 7.68 -9.38
N MET A 189 -1.75 7.25 -9.29
CA MET A 189 -1.05 6.54 -10.36
C MET A 189 -1.47 5.07 -10.43
N THR A 190 -1.50 4.37 -9.29
CA THR A 190 -1.72 2.92 -9.23
C THR A 190 -3.20 2.54 -9.31
N SER A 191 -4.12 3.42 -8.91
CA SER A 191 -5.57 3.17 -8.89
C SER A 191 -6.20 3.00 -10.28
N ARG A 192 -5.39 3.03 -11.34
CA ARG A 192 -5.80 2.79 -12.73
C ARG A 192 -5.26 1.47 -13.25
N TRP A 193 -4.35 0.88 -12.51
CA TRP A 193 -3.68 -0.35 -12.90
C TRP A 193 -4.47 -1.53 -12.40
N HIS A 194 -4.61 -2.51 -13.28
CA HIS A 194 -5.10 -3.81 -12.91
C HIS A 194 -4.12 -4.50 -11.94
N GLU A 195 -4.66 -5.23 -10.97
CA GLU A 195 -3.89 -5.89 -9.92
C GLU A 195 -2.90 -6.93 -10.48
N LEU A 196 -3.33 -7.84 -11.35
CA LEU A 196 -2.47 -8.92 -11.88
C LEU A 196 -1.16 -8.43 -12.54
N PRO A 197 -1.17 -7.54 -13.56
CA PRO A 197 0.07 -7.01 -14.11
C PRO A 197 0.92 -6.25 -13.10
N LEU A 198 0.30 -5.65 -12.08
CA LEU A 198 1.04 -4.94 -11.04
C LEU A 198 1.76 -5.90 -10.08
N LEU A 199 1.09 -6.96 -9.63
CA LEU A 199 1.73 -8.03 -8.85
C LEU A 199 2.90 -8.63 -9.64
N LEU A 200 2.71 -8.81 -10.94
CA LEU A 200 3.74 -9.31 -11.85
C LEU A 200 4.91 -8.32 -12.02
N ALA A 201 4.60 -7.02 -12.13
CA ALA A 201 5.60 -5.95 -12.14
C ALA A 201 6.42 -5.97 -10.83
N MET A 202 5.80 -6.34 -9.72
CA MET A 202 6.38 -6.36 -8.39
C MET A 202 6.83 -7.76 -7.92
N ARG A 203 6.92 -8.76 -8.80
CA ARG A 203 7.30 -10.17 -8.49
C ARG A 203 8.63 -10.37 -7.76
N HIS A 204 9.51 -9.37 -7.78
CA HIS A 204 10.76 -9.41 -6.99
C HIS A 204 10.48 -9.36 -5.47
N MET A 205 9.27 -8.95 -5.09
CA MET A 205 8.77 -9.01 -3.72
C MET A 205 8.17 -10.41 -3.48
N PRO A 206 8.67 -11.18 -2.49
CA PRO A 206 8.14 -12.51 -2.16
C PRO A 206 6.63 -12.51 -1.93
N ALA A 207 6.15 -11.41 -1.36
CA ALA A 207 4.77 -11.10 -1.11
C ALA A 207 3.88 -11.16 -2.36
N CYS A 208 4.27 -10.44 -3.41
CA CYS A 208 3.53 -10.40 -4.66
C CYS A 208 3.60 -11.76 -5.37
N THR A 209 4.74 -12.46 -5.29
CA THR A 209 4.89 -13.80 -5.85
C THR A 209 4.03 -14.82 -5.12
N SER A 210 3.94 -14.76 -3.79
CA SER A 210 3.05 -15.61 -2.99
C SER A 210 1.59 -15.39 -3.38
N GLN A 211 1.18 -14.13 -3.56
CA GLN A 211 -0.18 -13.80 -4.00
C GLN A 211 -0.46 -14.29 -5.43
N LEU A 212 0.49 -14.12 -6.35
CA LEU A 212 0.38 -14.65 -7.71
C LEU A 212 0.25 -16.18 -7.72
N LYS A 213 1.06 -16.89 -6.92
CA LYS A 213 0.96 -18.34 -6.73
C LYS A 213 -0.41 -18.73 -6.18
N HIS A 214 -0.91 -17.97 -5.20
CA HIS A 214 -2.24 -18.18 -4.63
C HIS A 214 -3.35 -18.01 -5.68
N TYR A 215 -3.35 -16.93 -6.46
CA TYR A 215 -4.32 -16.74 -7.55
C TYR A 215 -4.20 -17.78 -8.64
N TRP A 216 -2.97 -18.22 -8.95
CA TRP A 216 -2.74 -19.31 -9.90
C TRP A 216 -3.39 -20.61 -9.43
N ARG A 217 -3.21 -20.98 -8.15
CA ARG A 217 -3.83 -22.17 -7.57
C ARG A 217 -5.35 -22.02 -7.45
N GLN A 218 -5.85 -20.85 -7.05
CA GLN A 218 -7.30 -20.58 -7.07
C GLN A 218 -7.87 -20.82 -8.47
N ALA A 219 -7.25 -20.30 -9.52
CA ALA A 219 -7.70 -20.49 -10.90
C ALA A 219 -7.75 -21.96 -11.35
N HIS A 220 -7.03 -22.86 -10.67
CA HIS A 220 -7.02 -24.30 -10.93
C HIS A 220 -7.99 -25.10 -10.06
N TYR A 221 -8.16 -24.74 -8.79
CA TYR A 221 -8.85 -25.57 -7.80
C TYR A 221 -10.13 -24.94 -7.23
N ALA A 222 -10.26 -23.62 -7.25
CA ALA A 222 -11.46 -22.96 -6.74
C ALA A 222 -12.59 -23.01 -7.77
N LYS A 223 -13.81 -23.26 -7.29
CA LYS A 223 -15.02 -23.27 -8.13
C LYS A 223 -15.31 -21.88 -8.71
N ASN A 224 -15.10 -20.84 -7.91
CA ASN A 224 -15.29 -19.44 -8.28
C ASN A 224 -13.97 -18.68 -8.06
N PRO A 225 -12.98 -18.84 -8.95
CA PRO A 225 -11.68 -18.21 -8.75
C PRO A 225 -11.77 -16.69 -8.93
N THR A 226 -10.93 -15.94 -8.21
CA THR A 226 -10.81 -14.48 -8.37
C THR A 226 -10.47 -14.09 -9.82
N TYR A 227 -9.62 -14.89 -10.47
CA TYR A 227 -9.21 -14.71 -11.86
C TYR A 227 -9.33 -16.02 -12.62
N GLN A 228 -9.78 -15.94 -13.87
CA GLN A 228 -9.91 -17.15 -14.69
C GLN A 228 -8.52 -17.65 -15.14
N LEU A 229 -8.41 -18.97 -15.34
CA LEU A 229 -7.15 -19.60 -15.77
C LEU A 229 -6.64 -19.03 -17.11
N ALA A 230 -7.55 -18.70 -18.03
CA ALA A 230 -7.20 -18.10 -19.32
C ALA A 230 -6.56 -16.70 -19.15
N GLU A 231 -7.10 -15.87 -18.25
CA GLU A 231 -6.57 -14.54 -17.94
C GLU A 231 -5.18 -14.64 -17.32
N MET A 232 -5.02 -15.52 -16.32
CA MET A 232 -3.74 -15.76 -15.66
C MET A 232 -2.68 -16.23 -16.66
N LYS A 233 -3.01 -17.19 -17.54
CA LYS A 233 -2.12 -17.68 -18.60
C LYS A 233 -1.71 -16.56 -19.56
N ALA A 234 -2.65 -15.72 -19.99
CA ALA A 234 -2.37 -14.60 -20.89
C ALA A 234 -1.38 -13.60 -20.26
N VAL A 235 -1.61 -13.21 -19.01
CA VAL A 235 -0.76 -12.25 -18.29
C VAL A 235 0.63 -12.82 -17.99
N LEU A 236 0.71 -14.05 -17.48
CA LEU A 236 1.97 -14.71 -17.12
C LEU A 236 2.79 -15.09 -18.35
N GLY A 237 2.14 -15.55 -19.41
CA GLY A 237 2.77 -15.91 -20.68
C GLY A 237 3.49 -14.74 -21.35
N CYS A 238 2.93 -13.52 -21.23
CA CYS A 238 3.57 -12.31 -21.75
C CYS A 238 4.93 -12.01 -21.12
N GLU A 239 5.16 -12.40 -19.86
CA GLU A 239 6.43 -12.20 -19.14
C GLU A 239 7.30 -13.46 -19.06
N LYS A 240 6.91 -14.52 -19.81
CA LYS A 240 7.61 -15.83 -19.88
C LYS A 240 7.95 -16.40 -18.51
N ILE A 241 7.01 -16.34 -17.57
CA ILE A 241 7.20 -16.95 -16.25
C ILE A 241 6.90 -18.44 -16.36
N ASP A 242 7.86 -19.25 -15.91
CA ASP A 242 7.60 -20.66 -15.65
C ASP A 242 6.77 -20.81 -14.37
N VAL A 243 5.54 -21.29 -14.55
CA VAL A 243 4.54 -21.49 -13.49
C VAL A 243 4.29 -22.97 -13.20
N SER A 244 5.02 -23.87 -13.85
CA SER A 244 4.90 -25.32 -13.62
C SER A 244 5.07 -25.64 -12.13
N SER A 245 6.15 -25.12 -11.54
CA SER A 245 6.49 -25.25 -10.11
C SER A 245 5.53 -24.57 -9.14
N TRP A 246 4.54 -23.80 -9.61
CA TRP A 246 3.63 -23.10 -8.70
C TRP A 246 2.51 -24.00 -8.19
N LEU A 247 2.22 -25.09 -8.89
CA LEU A 247 1.28 -26.13 -8.44
C LEU A 247 1.97 -27.13 -7.51
N ASP A 248 3.29 -27.26 -7.60
CA ASP A 248 4.06 -28.07 -6.68
C ASP A 248 3.97 -27.47 -5.27
N VAL A 249 3.72 -28.36 -4.31
CA VAL A 249 3.56 -27.98 -2.90
C VAL A 249 4.65 -28.67 -2.11
N GLU A 250 5.58 -27.86 -1.60
CA GLU A 250 6.45 -28.27 -0.51
C GLU A 250 5.67 -28.04 0.78
N LEU A 251 5.19 -29.13 1.37
CA LEU A 251 4.56 -29.10 2.68
C LEU A 251 5.66 -29.19 3.75
N ASP A 252 5.56 -28.34 4.78
CA ASP A 252 6.41 -28.48 5.95
C ASP A 252 6.12 -29.83 6.63
N GLY A 253 7.14 -30.47 7.21
CA GLY A 253 7.04 -31.84 7.75
C GLY A 253 6.00 -32.06 8.87
N ASP A 254 5.45 -30.98 9.43
CA ASP A 254 4.35 -31.00 10.41
C ASP A 254 2.96 -30.82 9.76
N ALA A 255 2.85 -31.00 8.44
CA ALA A 255 1.58 -30.89 7.74
C ALA A 255 0.60 -31.96 8.24
N GLY A 256 -0.59 -31.50 8.65
CA GLY A 256 -1.71 -32.39 8.95
C GLY A 256 -2.09 -33.26 7.75
N PRO A 257 -2.91 -34.30 7.96
CA PRO A 257 -3.22 -35.34 6.95
C PRO A 257 -3.91 -34.80 5.69
N ARG A 258 -4.46 -33.58 5.76
CA ARG A 258 -5.09 -32.87 4.65
C ARG A 258 -4.57 -31.44 4.56
N TYR A 259 -4.52 -30.88 3.36
CA TYR A 259 -4.16 -29.48 3.12
C TYR A 259 -4.99 -28.84 2.02
N CYS A 260 -5.15 -27.52 2.08
CA CYS A 260 -5.80 -26.77 1.00
C CYS A 260 -4.79 -26.48 -0.12
N PRO A 261 -5.06 -26.87 -1.38
CA PRO A 261 -4.15 -26.62 -2.49
C PRO A 261 -4.03 -25.15 -2.90
N CYS A 262 -4.87 -24.25 -2.37
CA CYS A 262 -4.81 -22.81 -2.65
C CYS A 262 -3.98 -22.02 -1.62
N CYS A 263 -4.35 -22.10 -0.33
CA CYS A 263 -3.70 -21.35 0.75
C CYS A 263 -2.59 -22.13 1.47
N LEU A 264 -2.47 -23.44 1.21
CA LEU A 264 -1.54 -24.38 1.87
C LEU A 264 -1.75 -24.51 3.39
N THR A 265 -2.90 -24.09 3.92
CA THR A 265 -3.25 -24.38 5.32
C THR A 265 -3.51 -25.88 5.48
N SER A 266 -2.93 -26.48 6.51
CA SER A 266 -3.17 -27.87 6.91
C SER A 266 -4.42 -27.99 7.78
N TYR A 267 -5.15 -29.10 7.63
CA TYR A 267 -6.39 -29.39 8.35
C TYR A 267 -6.34 -30.81 8.93
N GLY A 268 -7.21 -31.09 9.90
CA GLY A 268 -7.43 -32.45 10.41
C GLY A 268 -8.26 -33.31 9.44
N GLU A 269 -8.30 -34.63 9.69
CA GLU A 269 -8.96 -35.61 8.80
C GLU A 269 -10.46 -35.35 8.58
N ALA A 270 -11.15 -34.81 9.59
CA ALA A 270 -12.59 -34.58 9.54
C ALA A 270 -13.01 -33.41 8.63
N THR A 271 -12.07 -32.53 8.25
CA THR A 271 -12.39 -31.40 7.37
C THR A 271 -12.26 -31.84 5.91
N GLU A 272 -13.27 -31.55 5.09
CA GLU A 272 -13.28 -31.87 3.66
C GLU A 272 -13.03 -30.66 2.76
N THR A 273 -13.40 -29.46 3.23
CA THR A 273 -13.33 -28.21 2.44
C THR A 273 -12.65 -27.08 3.22
N CYS A 274 -11.98 -26.20 2.48
CA CYS A 274 -11.33 -25.02 3.01
C CYS A 274 -12.30 -23.85 3.17
N ALA A 275 -12.53 -23.38 4.40
CA ALA A 275 -13.36 -22.20 4.67
C ALA A 275 -12.75 -20.90 4.12
N ASP A 276 -11.42 -20.79 4.09
CA ASP A 276 -10.71 -19.57 3.66
C ASP A 276 -10.63 -19.42 2.12
N CYS A 277 -10.92 -20.48 1.36
CA CYS A 277 -10.79 -20.52 -0.09
C CYS A 277 -12.10 -20.94 -0.76
N ASP A 278 -13.23 -20.44 -0.26
CA ASP A 278 -14.57 -20.64 -0.83
C ASP A 278 -14.92 -22.12 -1.09
N GLY A 279 -14.60 -22.99 -0.13
CA GLY A 279 -15.01 -24.40 -0.16
C GLY A 279 -14.16 -25.30 -1.05
N VAL A 280 -12.93 -24.90 -1.40
CA VAL A 280 -11.98 -25.77 -2.13
C VAL A 280 -11.78 -27.11 -1.40
N GLU A 281 -11.91 -28.22 -2.13
CA GLU A 281 -11.67 -29.57 -1.63
C GLU A 281 -10.23 -29.75 -1.16
N LEU A 282 -10.06 -30.35 0.01
CA LEU A 282 -8.76 -30.59 0.61
C LEU A 282 -8.09 -31.82 0.00
N ARG A 283 -6.77 -31.75 -0.20
CA ARG A 283 -5.96 -32.86 -0.70
C ARG A 283 -5.26 -33.58 0.44
N HIS A 284 -5.04 -34.87 0.28
CA HIS A 284 -4.21 -35.66 1.17
C HIS A 284 -2.72 -35.39 0.88
N VAL A 285 -1.91 -35.40 1.94
CA VAL A 285 -0.44 -35.28 1.87
C VAL A 285 0.17 -36.52 1.21
#